data_AF-A0A9J5W4H0-F1
#
_entry.id   AF-A0A9J5W4H0-F1
#
_cell.length_a   1.000
_cell.length_b   1.000
_cell.length_c   1.000
_cell.angle_alpha   90.00
_cell.angle_beta   90.00
_cell.angle_gamma   90.00
#
_symmetry.space_group_name_H-M   'P 1'
#
loop_
_entity.id
_entity.type
_entity.pdbx_description
1 polymer ?
#
loop_
_entity_poly.entity_id
_entity_poly.type
_entity_poly.pdbx_seq_one_letter_code
_entity_poly.pdbx_strand_id
1 'polypeptide(L)'
;MNLPNDAAEFLDSFRGIFRNKHVDKQFTLPRIHVYGFSKAQDPEFDFHEKIRIALSEVAFEVQMHKVRLVAPGKWMLCASFVLPETVAFAK
;
A
#
# COMPACT_ATOMS: atom_id res chain seq x y z
N MET A 1 -4.23 -4.14 -6.57
CA MET A 1 -5.54 -4.64 -6.08
C MET A 1 -6.64 -3.82 -6.74
N ASN A 2 -7.61 -4.44 -7.43
CA ASN A 2 -8.70 -3.74 -8.15
C ASN A 2 -10.00 -3.69 -7.33
N LEU A 3 -9.89 -3.30 -6.06
CA LEU A 3 -11.00 -3.16 -5.11
C LEU A 3 -10.87 -1.81 -4.38
N PRO A 4 -11.10 -0.66 -5.05
CA PRO A 4 -10.60 0.63 -4.55
C PRO A 4 -11.28 1.17 -3.29
N ASN A 5 -12.39 0.58 -2.84
CA ASN A 5 -13.00 0.96 -1.56
C ASN A 5 -12.19 0.43 -0.38
N ASP A 6 -11.78 -0.83 -0.45
CA ASP A 6 -11.27 -1.58 0.71
C ASP A 6 -9.83 -2.06 0.51
N ALA A 7 -9.22 -1.79 -0.65
CA ALA A 7 -7.91 -2.33 -1.00
C ALA A 7 -6.77 -1.96 -0.03
N ALA A 8 -6.87 -0.86 0.70
CA ALA A 8 -5.89 -0.52 1.74
C ALA A 8 -6.01 -1.45 2.96
N GLU A 9 -7.21 -1.94 3.29
CA GLU A 9 -7.45 -2.79 4.46
C GLU A 9 -6.80 -4.16 4.31
N PHE A 10 -6.74 -4.68 3.09
CA PHE A 10 -6.12 -5.98 2.78
C PHE A 10 -4.58 -5.94 2.69
N LEU A 11 -3.95 -4.77 2.90
CA LEU A 11 -2.49 -4.68 2.84
C LEU A 11 -1.82 -5.45 3.99
N ASP A 12 -2.52 -5.62 5.10
CA ASP A 12 -2.12 -6.44 6.24
C ASP A 12 -1.76 -7.89 5.83
N SER A 13 -2.43 -8.41 4.80
CA SER A 13 -2.24 -9.78 4.27
C SER A 13 -0.86 -10.00 3.65
N PHE A 14 -0.11 -8.93 3.36
CA PHE A 14 1.29 -9.03 2.92
C PHE A 14 2.28 -9.17 4.08
N ARG A 15 1.84 -8.96 5.33
CA ARG A 15 2.69 -9.11 6.52
C ARG A 15 3.08 -10.57 6.69
N GLY A 16 4.38 -10.83 6.74
CA GLY A 16 4.92 -12.18 6.90
C GLY A 16 4.74 -13.10 5.68
N ILE A 17 4.40 -12.57 4.50
CA ILE A 17 4.18 -13.36 3.28
C ILE A 17 5.41 -14.21 2.88
N PHE A 18 6.61 -13.81 3.29
CA PHE A 18 7.86 -14.55 3.09
C PHE A 18 8.44 -15.16 4.37
N ARG A 19 7.71 -15.18 5.49
CA ARG A 19 8.20 -15.67 6.80
C ARG A 19 8.81 -17.07 6.76
N ASN A 20 8.27 -17.96 5.94
CA ASN A 20 8.71 -19.36 5.83
C ASN A 20 9.66 -19.61 4.64
N LYS A 21 10.16 -18.57 3.98
CA LYS A 21 11.08 -18.70 2.85
C LYS A 21 12.52 -18.51 3.33
N HIS A 22 13.40 -19.42 2.93
CA HIS A 22 14.82 -19.38 3.29
C HIS A 22 15.49 -18.10 2.76
N VAL A 23 16.11 -17.34 3.66
CA VAL A 23 16.82 -16.06 3.43
C VAL A 23 17.97 -16.19 2.42
N ASP A 24 18.44 -17.42 2.17
CA ASP A 24 19.54 -17.72 1.24
C ASP A 24 19.20 -17.45 -0.25
N LYS A 25 17.96 -17.09 -0.56
CA LYS A 25 17.58 -16.59 -1.89
C LYS A 25 17.46 -15.07 -1.84
N GLN A 26 18.19 -14.40 -2.72
CA GLN A 26 18.02 -12.98 -2.98
C GLN A 26 16.61 -12.76 -3.55
N PHE A 27 15.66 -12.36 -2.70
CA PHE A 27 14.28 -12.12 -3.14
C PHE A 27 14.14 -10.71 -3.68
N THR A 28 13.68 -10.60 -4.93
CA THR A 28 13.10 -9.35 -5.41
C THR A 28 11.74 -9.18 -4.74
N LEU A 29 11.63 -8.22 -3.81
CA LEU A 29 10.36 -7.93 -3.14
C LEU A 29 9.34 -7.38 -4.15
N PRO A 30 8.06 -7.77 -4.03
CA PRO A 30 7.06 -7.40 -5.02
C PRO A 30 6.80 -5.90 -4.99
N ARG A 31 6.61 -5.32 -6.19
CA ARG A 31 6.04 -3.98 -6.31
C ARG A 31 4.53 -4.06 -6.18
N ILE A 32 3.98 -3.35 -5.20
CA ILE A 32 2.56 -3.30 -4.90
C ILE A 32 1.95 -2.05 -5.52
N HIS A 33 0.81 -2.27 -6.18
CA HIS A 33 -0.07 -1.22 -6.68
C HIS A 33 -1.41 -1.33 -5.98
N VAL A 34 -1.74 -0.34 -5.16
CA VAL A 34 -3.00 -0.28 -4.42
C VAL A 34 -3.78 0.94 -4.87
N TYR A 35 -5.03 0.71 -5.28
CA TYR A 35 -5.95 1.78 -5.66
C TYR A 35 -6.86 2.09 -4.49
N GLY A 36 -7.17 3.36 -4.28
CA GLY A 36 -8.01 3.81 -3.18
C GLY A 36 -8.86 5.01 -3.56
N PHE A 37 -9.85 5.32 -2.73
CA PHE A 37 -10.55 6.59 -2.81
C PHE A 37 -10.32 7.47 -1.59
N SER A 38 -10.25 8.78 -1.80
CA SER A 38 -10.23 9.75 -0.71
C SER A 38 -11.09 10.99 -1.03
N LYS A 39 -11.77 11.49 0.00
CA LYS A 39 -12.50 12.79 -0.02
C LYS A 39 -11.80 13.85 0.82
N ALA A 40 -10.59 13.56 1.33
CA ALA A 40 -9.85 14.49 2.17
C ALA A 40 -9.41 15.73 1.36
N GLN A 41 -9.12 16.82 2.08
CA GLN A 41 -8.55 18.03 1.48
C GLN A 41 -7.20 17.72 0.82
N ASP A 42 -6.38 16.89 1.48
CA ASP A 42 -5.19 16.28 0.91
C ASP A 42 -5.40 14.76 0.76
N PRO A 43 -5.87 14.29 -0.41
CA PRO A 43 -6.18 12.89 -0.63
C PRO A 43 -4.91 12.01 -0.69
N GLU A 44 -3.77 12.55 -1.10
CA GLU A 44 -2.52 11.80 -1.19
C GLU A 44 -1.96 11.51 0.21
N PHE A 45 -2.00 12.51 1.09
CA PHE A 45 -1.62 12.35 2.50
C PHE A 45 -2.53 11.36 3.24
N ASP A 46 -3.86 11.52 3.14
CA ASP A 46 -4.84 10.60 3.76
C ASP A 46 -4.61 9.14 3.32
N PHE A 47 -4.38 8.92 2.02
CA PHE A 47 -4.18 7.57 1.52
C PHE A 47 -2.81 7.00 1.91
N HIS A 48 -1.77 7.84 1.98
CA HIS A 48 -0.45 7.46 2.45
C HIS A 48 -0.48 6.96 3.90
N GLU A 49 -1.15 7.69 4.79
CA GLU A 49 -1.28 7.31 6.20
C GLU A 49 -2.03 5.98 6.36
N LYS A 50 -3.11 5.76 5.59
CA LYS A 50 -3.84 4.48 5.60
C LYS A 50 -2.95 3.28 5.25
N ILE A 51 -2.10 3.42 4.24
CA ILE A 51 -1.16 2.37 3.84
C ILE A 51 -0.17 2.07 4.97
N ARG A 52 0.37 3.11 5.62
CA ARG A 52 1.32 2.96 6.74
C ARG A 52 0.70 2.23 7.92
N ILE A 53 -0.53 2.60 8.28
CA ILE A 53 -1.30 1.95 9.35
C ILE A 53 -1.54 0.48 8.99
N ALA A 54 -2.04 0.19 7.79
CA ALA A 54 -2.37 -1.18 7.37
C ALA A 54 -1.14 -2.09 7.33
N LEU A 55 0.02 -1.57 6.89
CA LEU A 55 1.27 -2.31 6.90
C LEU A 55 1.97 -2.33 8.27
N SER A 56 1.53 -1.48 9.21
CA SER A 56 2.25 -1.19 10.47
C SER A 56 3.74 -0.89 10.23
N GLU A 57 4.01 -0.07 9.22
CA GLU A 57 5.35 0.34 8.78
C GLU A 57 5.30 1.78 8.26
N VAL A 58 6.36 2.55 8.52
CA VAL A 58 6.45 3.98 8.17
C VAL A 58 7.70 4.31 7.34
N ALA A 59 8.69 3.42 7.30
CA ALA A 59 9.98 3.62 6.69
C ALA A 59 10.06 3.03 5.27
N PHE A 60 9.25 3.55 4.34
CA PHE A 60 9.32 3.19 2.92
C PHE A 60 8.78 4.30 2.01
N GLU A 61 9.27 4.33 0.78
CA GLU A 61 8.83 5.28 -0.24
C GLU A 61 7.52 4.80 -0.89
N VAL A 62 6.54 5.71 -0.96
CA VAL A 62 5.28 5.46 -1.65
C VAL A 62 5.07 6.53 -2.71
N GLN A 63 4.98 6.10 -3.97
CA GLN A 63 4.66 6.97 -5.09
C GLN A 63 3.15 7.09 -5.20
N MET A 64 2.64 8.30 -5.02
CA MET A 64 1.21 8.62 -5.13
C MET A 64 0.86 9.16 -6.51
N HIS A 65 -0.28 8.72 -7.03
CA HIS A 65 -0.80 9.18 -8.31
C HIS A 65 -2.32 9.40 -8.24
N LYS A 66 -2.77 10.63 -8.49
CA LYS A 66 -4.18 10.97 -8.71
C LYS A 66 -4.65 10.46 -10.06
N VAL A 67 -5.47 9.40 -10.05
CA VAL A 67 -5.96 8.74 -11.27
C VAL A 67 -7.09 9.54 -11.91
N ARG A 68 -8.14 9.87 -11.13
CA ARG A 68 -9.30 10.65 -11.59
C ARG A 68 -10.21 11.05 -10.44
N LEU A 69 -11.11 12.00 -10.66
CA LEU A 69 -12.28 12.22 -9.81
C LEU A 69 -13.32 11.13 -10.08
N VAL A 70 -13.93 10.60 -9.01
CA VAL A 70 -15.04 9.63 -9.10
C VAL A 70 -16.37 10.21 -8.61
N ALA A 71 -16.33 11.34 -7.91
CA ALA A 71 -17.45 12.19 -7.54
C ALA A 71 -16.90 13.60 -7.22
N PRO A 72 -17.75 14.63 -7.08
CA PRO A 72 -17.30 15.94 -6.61
C PRO A 72 -16.50 15.82 -5.30
N GLY A 73 -15.24 16.27 -5.33
CA GLY A 73 -14.31 16.20 -4.19
C GLY A 73 -13.83 14.79 -3.81
N LYS A 74 -14.19 13.72 -4.53
CA LYS A 74 -13.71 12.35 -4.27
C LYS A 74 -12.71 11.92 -5.34
N TRP A 75 -11.46 11.75 -4.95
CA TRP A 75 -10.37 11.28 -5.80
C TRP A 75 -10.24 9.75 -5.76
N MET A 76 -9.89 9.18 -6.91
CA MET A 76 -9.26 7.86 -7.04
C MET A 76 -7.75 8.04 -7.13
N LEU A 77 -7.04 7.28 -6.32
CA LEU A 77 -5.59 7.31 -6.19
C LEU A 77 -5.02 5.94 -6.53
N CYS A 78 -3.78 5.93 -6.99
CA CYS A 78 -2.93 4.75 -7.05
C CYS A 78 -1.68 5.03 -6.22
N ALA A 79 -1.41 4.19 -5.24
CA ALA A 79 -0.15 4.16 -4.52
C ALA A 79 0.70 3.00 -5.03
N SER A 80 1.97 3.29 -5.31
CA SER A 80 2.93 2.34 -5.83
C SER A 80 4.17 2.30 -4.95
N PHE A 81 4.53 1.14 -4.45
CA PHE A 81 5.70 0.97 -3.57
C PHE A 81 6.27 -0.44 -3.69
N VAL A 82 7.54 -0.62 -3.31
CA VAL A 82 8.11 -1.96 -3.10
C VAL A 82 7.73 -2.41 -1.69
N LEU A 83 7.22 -3.63 -1.54
CA LEU A 83 6.87 -4.19 -0.24
C LEU A 83 8.11 -4.13 0.68
N PRO A 84 8.03 -3.49 1.86
CA PRO A 84 9.17 -3.41 2.76
C PRO A 84 9.59 -4.78 3.28
N GLU A 85 10.89 -5.00 3.45
CA GLU A 85 11.44 -6.26 3.97
C GLU A 85 10.93 -6.56 5.39
N THR A 86 10.88 -5.53 6.24
CA THR A 86 10.34 -5.59 7.61
C THR A 86 8.90 -6.11 7.66
N VAL A 87 8.09 -5.75 6.66
CA VAL A 87 6.71 -6.22 6.52
C VAL A 87 6.70 -7.63 5.96
N ALA A 88 7.44 -7.89 4.88
CA ALA A 88 7.39 -9.16 4.16
C ALA A 88 7.84 -10.36 5.00
N PHE A 89 8.77 -10.15 5.94
CA PHE A 89 9.30 -11.15 6.85
C PHE A 89 8.82 -11.00 8.30
N ALA A 90 7.81 -10.17 8.54
CA ALA A 90 7.23 -9.98 9.87
C ALA A 90 6.77 -11.31 10.53
N LYS A 91 6.86 -11.37 11.86
CA LYS A 91 6.39 -12.50 12.67
C LYS A 91 4.88 -12.45 12.93
#